data_AF-A0A430FVT7-F1
#
_entry.id   AF-A0A430FVT7-F1
#
_cell.length_a   1.000
_cell.length_b   1.000
_cell.length_c   1.000
_cell.angle_alpha   90.00
_cell.angle_beta   90.00
_cell.angle_gamma   90.00
#
_symmetry.space_group_name_H-M   'P 1'
#
loop_
_entity.id
_entity.type
_entity.pdbx_description
1 polymer ?
#
loop_
_entity_poly.entity_id
_entity_poly.type
_entity_poly.pdbx_seq_one_letter_code
_entity_poly.pdbx_strand_id
1 'polypeptide(L)'
;MAYATIFDRWHAAKRSERPPSAAAPATLARYARVGRGVGTVLLVVGWVGVAAAALTAVLVSAGLAGLPVPLTSLGDDAAVTYGVSLGGLIVGIGPDMHGFRFLFHDAPSPTVGLALFALAQTVTAWLTVEAIGGARDLCASIGAWAANPDGATPFRSGAQAALSRIGRSLVAIPIVGAVTAMAMLPLVAAGESVAVSSDPAAPLMHLMAGALALLLSRVFGYGASLQGEVDGLL
;
A
#
# COMPACT_ATOMS: atom_id res chain seq x y z
N MET A 1 -52.83 13.80 -19.21
CA MET A 1 -52.57 12.78 -20.25
C MET A 1 -51.09 12.62 -20.64
N ALA A 2 -50.22 13.64 -20.50
CA ALA A 2 -48.80 13.53 -20.89
C ALA A 2 -47.87 12.71 -19.95
N TYR A 3 -48.28 12.46 -18.71
CA TYR A 3 -47.48 11.69 -17.73
C TYR A 3 -47.48 10.18 -18.00
N ALA A 4 -48.58 9.63 -18.51
CA ALA A 4 -48.68 8.20 -18.83
C ALA A 4 -47.68 7.80 -19.93
N THR A 5 -47.50 8.66 -20.93
CA THR A 5 -46.59 8.42 -22.06
C THR A 5 -45.11 8.45 -21.71
N ILE A 6 -44.70 9.15 -20.65
CA ILE A 6 -43.31 9.16 -20.19
C ILE A 6 -43.03 7.90 -19.37
N PHE A 7 -43.98 7.50 -18.52
CA PHE A 7 -43.85 6.31 -17.69
C PHE A 7 -43.83 5.01 -18.52
N ASP A 8 -44.67 4.93 -19.56
CA ASP A 8 -44.68 3.80 -20.49
C ASP A 8 -43.39 3.72 -21.33
N ARG A 9 -42.84 4.87 -21.75
CA ARG A 9 -41.55 4.92 -22.45
C ARG A 9 -40.39 4.52 -21.55
N TRP A 10 -40.42 4.89 -20.28
CA TRP A 10 -39.41 4.46 -19.30
C TRP A 10 -39.48 2.95 -19.04
N HIS A 11 -40.68 2.38 -18.88
CA HIS A 11 -40.85 0.93 -18.73
C HIS A 11 -40.57 0.14 -20.01
N ALA A 12 -40.74 0.74 -21.18
CA ALA A 12 -40.34 0.14 -22.46
C ALA A 12 -38.81 0.13 -22.61
N ALA A 13 -38.13 1.23 -22.23
CA ALA A 13 -36.66 1.31 -22.22
C ALA A 13 -36.03 0.32 -21.23
N LYS A 14 -36.62 0.18 -20.03
CA LYS A 14 -36.18 -0.78 -19.01
C LYS A 14 -36.40 -2.24 -19.41
N ARG A 15 -37.35 -2.51 -20.31
CA ARG A 15 -37.59 -3.84 -20.91
C ARG A 15 -36.69 -4.13 -22.11
N SER A 16 -36.10 -3.10 -22.74
CA SER A 16 -35.15 -3.26 -23.85
C SER A 16 -33.68 -3.26 -23.42
N GLU A 17 -33.39 -2.95 -22.16
CA GLU A 17 -32.10 -3.28 -21.55
C GLU A 17 -31.97 -4.80 -21.55
N ARG A 18 -31.23 -5.33 -22.55
CA ARG A 18 -30.77 -6.71 -22.53
C ARG A 18 -30.19 -6.98 -21.14
N PRO A 19 -30.50 -8.12 -20.50
CA PRO A 19 -29.79 -8.51 -19.29
C PRO A 19 -28.28 -8.39 -19.58
N PRO A 20 -27.49 -7.84 -18.65
CA PRO A 20 -26.06 -7.67 -18.86
C PRO A 20 -25.51 -9.01 -19.36
N SER A 21 -24.92 -8.99 -20.56
CA SER A 21 -24.49 -10.22 -21.22
C SER A 21 -23.69 -11.08 -20.24
N ALA A 22 -23.99 -12.37 -20.15
CA ALA A 22 -23.29 -13.33 -19.28
C ALA A 22 -21.75 -13.35 -19.45
N ALA A 23 -21.23 -12.70 -20.49
CA ALA A 23 -19.80 -12.49 -20.75
C ALA A 23 -19.11 -11.50 -19.79
N ALA A 24 -19.82 -10.49 -19.26
CA ALA A 24 -19.27 -9.49 -18.35
C ALA A 24 -18.82 -10.08 -16.99
N PRO A 25 -19.64 -10.91 -16.29
CA PRO A 25 -19.21 -11.53 -15.04
C PRO A 25 -18.06 -12.54 -15.22
N ALA A 26 -18.06 -13.32 -16.32
CA ALA A 26 -16.99 -14.27 -16.61
C ALA A 26 -15.61 -13.60 -16.81
N THR A 27 -15.61 -12.44 -17.49
CA THR A 27 -14.39 -11.65 -17.72
C THR A 27 -13.88 -11.04 -16.42
N LEU A 28 -14.76 -10.49 -15.60
CA LEU A 28 -14.42 -9.92 -14.29
C LEU A 28 -13.84 -10.97 -13.34
N ALA A 29 -14.42 -12.18 -13.32
CA ALA A 29 -13.93 -13.30 -12.53
C ALA A 29 -12.52 -13.75 -12.95
N ARG A 30 -12.20 -13.69 -14.24
CA ARG A 30 -10.86 -13.99 -14.76
C ARG A 30 -9.84 -12.95 -14.29
N TYR A 31 -10.14 -11.66 -14.41
CA TYR A 31 -9.25 -10.60 -13.93
C TYR A 31 -9.03 -10.66 -12.42
N ALA A 32 -10.09 -10.90 -11.65
CA ALA A 32 -10.00 -11.09 -10.21
C ALA A 32 -9.07 -12.26 -9.81
N ARG A 33 -9.11 -13.36 -10.57
CA ARG A 33 -8.23 -14.52 -10.33
C ARG A 33 -6.77 -14.20 -10.63
N VAL A 34 -6.50 -13.53 -11.75
CA VAL A 34 -5.14 -13.10 -12.12
C VAL A 34 -4.60 -12.12 -11.07
N GLY A 35 -5.39 -11.10 -10.71
CA GLY A 35 -5.02 -10.13 -9.69
C GLY A 35 -4.71 -10.76 -8.33
N ARG A 36 -5.48 -11.78 -7.92
CA ARG A 36 -5.20 -12.55 -6.70
C ARG A 36 -3.89 -13.34 -6.80
N GLY A 37 -3.62 -13.96 -7.95
CA GLY A 37 -2.37 -14.69 -8.20
C GLY A 37 -1.15 -13.77 -8.12
N VAL A 38 -1.18 -12.67 -8.87
CA VAL A 38 -0.12 -11.64 -8.85
C VAL A 38 0.05 -11.06 -7.44
N GLY A 39 -1.04 -10.70 -6.77
CA GLY A 39 -0.99 -10.18 -5.39
C GLY A 39 -0.39 -11.17 -4.39
N THR A 40 -0.58 -12.47 -4.58
CA THR A 40 0.03 -13.50 -3.72
C THR A 40 1.54 -13.56 -3.91
N VAL A 41 2.02 -13.52 -5.16
CA VAL A 41 3.46 -13.48 -5.45
C VAL A 41 4.07 -12.21 -4.88
N LEU A 42 3.43 -11.06 -5.09
CA LEU A 42 3.90 -9.78 -4.55
C LEU A 42 3.93 -9.74 -3.02
N LEU A 43 2.99 -10.41 -2.34
CA LEU A 43 3.04 -10.54 -0.88
C LEU A 43 4.26 -11.34 -0.40
N VAL A 44 4.56 -12.46 -1.06
CA VAL A 44 5.73 -13.28 -0.70
C VAL A 44 7.01 -12.49 -0.88
N VAL A 45 7.19 -11.88 -2.06
CA VAL A 45 8.36 -11.04 -2.35
C VAL A 45 8.44 -9.84 -1.39
N GLY A 46 7.30 -9.21 -1.10
CA GLY A 46 7.21 -8.07 -0.19
C GLY A 46 7.61 -8.43 1.24
N TRP A 47 7.17 -9.57 1.78
CA TRP A 47 7.57 -10.02 3.11
C TRP A 47 9.06 -10.35 3.21
N VAL A 48 9.66 -10.88 2.13
CA VAL A 48 11.14 -11.03 2.06
C VAL A 48 11.82 -9.67 2.13
N GLY A 49 11.29 -8.65 1.43
CA GLY A 49 11.76 -7.27 1.53
C GLY A 49 11.64 -6.69 2.95
N VAL A 50 10.51 -6.91 3.64
CA VAL A 50 10.31 -6.50 5.03
C VAL A 50 11.34 -7.15 5.95
N ALA A 51 11.58 -8.46 5.79
CA ALA A 51 12.56 -9.19 6.59
C ALA A 51 13.98 -8.66 6.35
N ALA A 52 14.35 -8.36 5.11
CA ALA A 52 15.65 -7.78 4.77
C ALA A 52 15.83 -6.37 5.37
N ALA A 53 14.81 -5.52 5.30
CA ALA A 53 14.82 -4.19 5.91
C ALA A 53 14.92 -4.28 7.45
N ALA A 54 14.14 -5.17 8.07
CA ALA A 54 14.17 -5.40 9.51
C ALA A 54 15.54 -5.91 9.98
N LEU A 55 16.13 -6.86 9.25
CA LEU A 55 17.48 -7.35 9.52
C LEU A 55 18.50 -6.23 9.44
N THR A 56 18.43 -5.39 8.40
CA THR A 56 19.30 -4.23 8.25
C THR A 56 19.16 -3.28 9.44
N ALA A 57 17.92 -2.98 9.86
CA ALA A 57 17.66 -2.11 11.01
C ALA A 57 18.23 -2.68 12.32
N VAL A 58 18.07 -3.98 12.56
CA VAL A 58 18.63 -4.66 13.73
C VAL A 58 20.15 -4.59 13.71
N LEU A 59 20.78 -4.84 12.57
CA LEU A 59 22.24 -4.86 12.45
C LEU A 59 22.85 -3.46 12.57
N VAL A 60 22.23 -2.42 11.99
CA VAL A 60 22.64 -1.03 12.20
C VAL A 60 22.51 -0.64 13.68
N SER A 61 21.41 -1.03 14.33
CA SER A 61 21.20 -0.76 15.76
C SER A 61 22.19 -1.52 16.65
N ALA A 62 22.57 -2.74 16.27
CA ALA A 62 23.62 -3.50 16.94
C ALA A 62 24.98 -2.78 16.81
N GLY A 63 25.29 -2.26 15.62
CA GLY A 63 26.48 -1.42 15.41
C GLY A 63 26.51 -0.19 16.32
N LEU A 64 25.37 0.49 16.51
CA LEU A 64 25.25 1.61 17.45
C LEU A 64 25.52 1.20 18.90
N ALA A 65 25.16 -0.02 19.28
CA ALA A 65 25.45 -0.57 20.60
C ALA A 65 26.91 -1.03 20.76
N GLY A 66 27.78 -0.80 19.76
CA GLY A 66 29.19 -1.16 19.79
C GLY A 66 29.48 -2.60 19.34
N LEU A 67 28.50 -3.32 18.80
CA LEU A 67 28.74 -4.65 18.25
C LEU A 67 29.46 -4.55 16.90
N PRO A 68 30.42 -5.45 16.62
CA PRO A 68 31.12 -5.47 15.35
C PRO A 68 30.16 -5.96 14.25
N VAL A 69 29.69 -5.03 13.42
CA VAL A 69 28.79 -5.29 12.29
C VAL A 69 29.46 -4.78 11.00
N PRO A 70 29.51 -5.57 9.93
CA PRO A 70 30.16 -5.17 8.67
C PRO A 70 29.24 -4.23 7.86
N LEU A 71 29.02 -3.03 8.39
CA LEU A 71 28.27 -1.97 7.72
C LEU A 71 29.01 -1.53 6.45
N THR A 72 28.23 -1.29 5.39
CA THR A 72 28.74 -0.91 4.10
C THR A 72 27.73 0.00 3.39
N SER A 73 28.24 0.81 2.47
CA SER A 73 27.43 1.51 1.49
C SER A 73 27.93 1.14 0.09
N LEU A 74 27.00 1.01 -0.85
CA LEU A 74 27.31 0.71 -2.25
C LEU A 74 26.54 1.66 -3.17
N GLY A 75 27.26 2.25 -4.13
CA GLY A 75 26.68 3.09 -5.18
C GLY A 75 27.20 4.52 -5.13
N ASP A 76 26.88 5.28 -6.18
CA ASP A 76 27.13 6.73 -6.24
C ASP A 76 25.98 7.49 -5.59
N ASP A 77 26.18 8.77 -5.25
CA ASP A 77 25.24 9.64 -4.53
C ASP A 77 23.76 9.43 -4.92
N ALA A 78 23.47 9.19 -6.22
CA ALA A 78 22.17 8.88 -6.83
C ALA A 78 21.46 7.60 -6.30
N ALA A 79 22.21 6.55 -5.99
CA ALA A 79 21.72 5.19 -5.77
C ALA A 79 22.40 4.49 -4.58
N VAL A 80 22.90 5.26 -3.62
CA VAL A 80 23.60 4.72 -2.43
C VAL A 80 22.67 3.78 -1.66
N THR A 81 23.03 2.51 -1.62
CA THR A 81 22.40 1.50 -0.79
C THR A 81 23.16 1.41 0.53
N TYR A 82 22.46 1.57 1.65
CA TYR A 82 23.02 1.42 2.98
C TYR A 82 22.70 0.04 3.53
N GLY A 83 23.70 -0.70 4.00
CA GLY A 83 23.45 -2.09 4.39
C GLY A 83 24.60 -2.78 5.08
N VAL A 84 24.52 -4.11 5.07
CA VAL A 84 25.48 -5.01 5.69
C VAL A 84 26.04 -5.94 4.62
N SER A 85 27.36 -6.09 4.61
CA SER A 85 28.05 -7.04 3.74
C SER A 85 28.15 -8.42 4.38
N LEU A 86 27.57 -9.42 3.72
CA LEU A 86 27.57 -10.82 4.13
C LEU A 86 28.29 -11.64 3.04
N GLY A 87 29.62 -11.72 3.13
CA GLY A 87 30.43 -12.56 2.24
C GLY A 87 30.31 -12.19 0.75
N GLY A 88 30.19 -10.91 0.43
CA GLY A 88 30.05 -10.39 -0.94
C GLY A 88 28.61 -10.11 -1.37
N LEU A 89 27.60 -10.55 -0.61
CA LEU A 89 26.22 -10.12 -0.75
C LEU A 89 25.96 -8.89 0.12
N ILE A 90 25.38 -7.84 -0.45
CA ILE A 90 24.92 -6.68 0.32
C ILE A 90 23.42 -6.81 0.53
N VAL A 91 23.02 -6.86 1.81
CA VAL A 91 21.62 -6.70 2.20
C VAL A 91 21.47 -5.29 2.74
N GLY A 92 20.64 -4.49 2.07
CA GLY A 92 20.55 -3.08 2.40
C GLY A 92 19.24 -2.44 1.96
N ILE A 93 19.12 -1.19 2.35
CA ILE A 93 18.00 -0.30 2.08
C ILE A 93 18.47 0.81 1.16
N GLY A 94 17.67 1.11 0.14
CA GLY A 94 17.92 2.24 -0.74
C GLY A 94 17.73 3.57 -0.01
N PRO A 95 18.22 4.69 -0.58
CA PRO A 95 18.22 5.99 0.08
C PRO A 95 16.85 6.69 -0.02
N ASP A 96 15.95 6.17 -0.84
CA ASP A 96 14.62 6.73 -1.08
C ASP A 96 13.55 6.01 -0.26
N MET A 97 12.69 6.80 0.35
CA MET A 97 11.49 6.41 1.07
C MET A 97 10.30 7.17 0.49
N HIS A 98 9.83 6.71 -0.67
CA HIS A 98 8.62 7.20 -1.33
C HIS A 98 8.58 8.73 -1.53
N GLY A 99 9.68 9.29 -2.02
CA GLY A 99 9.83 10.73 -2.30
C GLY A 99 10.47 11.52 -1.17
N PHE A 100 10.93 10.85 -0.11
CA PHE A 100 11.90 11.41 0.83
C PHE A 100 13.22 10.68 0.66
N ARG A 101 14.27 11.40 0.31
CA ARG A 101 15.60 10.83 0.09
C ARG A 101 16.55 11.24 1.20
N PHE A 102 17.24 10.26 1.73
CA PHE A 102 18.16 10.39 2.86
C PHE A 102 19.57 10.01 2.40
N LEU A 103 20.52 10.91 2.59
CA LEU A 103 21.92 10.72 2.24
C LEU A 103 22.79 10.83 3.49
N PHE A 104 23.39 9.71 3.88
CA PHE A 104 24.35 9.63 4.98
C PHE A 104 25.77 9.70 4.41
N HIS A 105 26.49 10.78 4.70
CA HIS A 105 27.83 11.01 4.14
C HIS A 105 28.91 10.18 4.85
N ASP A 106 28.68 9.82 6.12
CA ASP A 106 29.59 8.98 6.93
C ASP A 106 29.10 7.52 7.04
N ALA A 107 28.53 7.01 5.94
CA ALA A 107 27.77 5.76 5.87
C ALA A 107 28.39 4.46 6.44
N PRO A 108 29.71 4.25 6.55
CA PRO A 108 30.20 3.03 7.20
C PRO A 108 30.19 3.12 8.73
N SER A 109 29.82 4.26 9.32
CA SER A 109 29.64 4.39 10.77
C SER A 109 28.17 4.21 11.17
N PRO A 110 27.86 3.42 12.21
CA PRO A 110 26.51 3.36 12.75
C PRO A 110 26.16 4.72 13.38
N THR A 111 25.14 5.39 12.85
CA THR A 111 24.62 6.66 13.37
C THR A 111 23.17 6.50 13.81
N VAL A 112 22.70 7.39 14.69
CA VAL A 112 21.33 7.36 15.18
C VAL A 112 20.37 7.60 14.02
N GLY A 113 20.72 8.52 13.11
CA GLY A 113 19.98 8.76 11.88
C GLY A 113 19.86 7.52 11.01
N LEU A 114 20.93 6.75 10.79
CA LEU A 114 20.87 5.55 9.96
C LEU A 114 19.98 4.46 10.58
N ALA A 115 20.03 4.27 11.90
CA ALA A 115 19.17 3.31 12.59
C ALA A 115 17.68 3.71 12.51
N LEU A 116 17.38 4.98 12.75
CA LEU A 116 16.02 5.51 12.63
C LEU A 116 15.49 5.36 11.19
N PHE A 117 16.32 5.67 10.20
CA PHE A 117 15.98 5.48 8.79
C PHE A 117 15.71 4.01 8.45
N ALA A 118 16.53 3.08 8.92
CA ALA A 118 16.34 1.65 8.69
C ALA A 118 15.05 1.12 9.33
N LEU A 119 14.72 1.58 10.52
CA LEU A 119 13.43 1.28 11.17
C LEU A 119 12.25 1.84 10.37
N ALA A 120 12.35 3.09 9.92
CA ALA A 120 11.32 3.72 9.10
C ALA A 120 11.11 3.00 7.75
N GLN A 121 12.19 2.58 7.08
CA GLN A 121 12.11 1.75 5.86
C GLN A 121 11.42 0.41 6.13
N THR A 122 11.67 -0.21 7.29
CA THR A 122 11.00 -1.46 7.68
C THR A 122 9.49 -1.26 7.82
N VAL A 123 9.08 -0.17 8.48
CA VAL A 123 7.66 0.19 8.63
C VAL A 123 7.03 0.47 7.27
N THR A 124 7.70 1.23 6.40
CA THR A 124 7.21 1.57 5.07
C THR A 124 7.09 0.34 4.17
N ALA A 125 8.05 -0.58 4.22
CA ALA A 125 7.97 -1.86 3.51
C ALA A 125 6.78 -2.69 4.02
N TRP A 126 6.56 -2.74 5.34
CA TRP A 126 5.42 -3.44 5.93
C TRP A 126 4.08 -2.83 5.49
N LEU A 127 3.95 -1.51 5.52
CA LEU A 127 2.76 -0.80 5.04
C LEU A 127 2.49 -1.09 3.55
N THR A 128 3.53 -1.18 2.74
CA THR A 128 3.41 -1.56 1.33
C THR A 128 2.86 -2.98 1.18
N VAL A 129 3.34 -3.94 1.98
CA VAL A 129 2.82 -5.31 2.02
C VAL A 129 1.35 -5.33 2.48
N GLU A 130 0.97 -4.53 3.47
CA GLU A 130 -0.42 -4.38 3.91
C GLU A 130 -1.33 -3.87 2.78
N ALA A 131 -0.86 -2.89 2.00
CA ALA A 131 -1.60 -2.37 0.85
C ALA A 131 -1.76 -3.43 -0.26
N ILE A 132 -0.71 -4.19 -0.57
CA ILE A 132 -0.76 -5.31 -1.54
C ILE A 132 -1.74 -6.38 -1.05
N GLY A 133 -1.72 -6.70 0.24
CA GLY A 133 -2.65 -7.66 0.86
C GLY A 133 -4.09 -7.20 0.73
N GLY A 134 -4.36 -5.94 1.03
CA GLY A 134 -5.68 -5.34 0.80
C GLY A 134 -6.10 -5.41 -0.68
N ALA A 135 -5.22 -5.09 -1.63
CA ALA A 135 -5.53 -5.17 -3.06
C ALA A 135 -5.87 -6.60 -3.51
N ARG A 136 -5.11 -7.60 -3.03
CA ARG A 136 -5.38 -9.02 -3.28
C ARG A 136 -6.75 -9.44 -2.74
N ASP A 137 -7.07 -9.05 -1.52
CA ASP A 137 -8.33 -9.42 -0.85
C ASP A 137 -9.54 -8.70 -1.50
N LEU A 138 -9.33 -7.48 -2.02
CA LEU A 138 -10.30 -6.79 -2.85
C LEU A 138 -10.57 -7.53 -4.17
N CYS A 139 -9.51 -7.94 -4.89
CA CYS A 139 -9.66 -8.79 -6.07
C CYS A 139 -10.41 -10.08 -5.73
N ALA A 140 -10.14 -10.67 -4.55
CA ALA A 140 -10.83 -11.87 -4.13
C ALA A 140 -12.33 -11.65 -3.92
N SER A 141 -12.70 -10.54 -3.29
CA SER A 141 -14.09 -10.13 -3.06
C SER A 141 -14.84 -9.86 -4.37
N ILE A 142 -14.20 -9.13 -5.29
CA ILE A 142 -14.74 -8.86 -6.63
C ILE A 142 -14.97 -10.16 -7.42
N GLY A 143 -14.03 -11.10 -7.36
CA GLY A 143 -14.17 -12.39 -8.03
C GLY A 143 -15.30 -13.25 -7.45
N ALA A 144 -15.51 -13.21 -6.14
CA ALA A 144 -16.61 -13.91 -5.48
C ALA A 144 -17.98 -13.34 -5.87
N TRP A 145 -18.07 -12.02 -6.01
CA TRP A 145 -19.27 -11.34 -6.52
C TRP A 145 -19.56 -11.74 -7.98
N ALA A 146 -18.56 -11.66 -8.86
CA ALA A 146 -18.73 -12.02 -10.27
C ALA A 146 -19.14 -13.48 -10.52
N ALA A 147 -18.82 -14.38 -9.59
CA ALA A 147 -19.19 -15.78 -9.68
C ALA A 147 -20.66 -16.07 -9.33
N ASN A 148 -21.36 -15.16 -8.64
CA ASN A 148 -22.76 -15.31 -8.23
C ASN A 148 -23.55 -13.99 -8.36
N PRO A 149 -23.75 -13.49 -9.60
CA PRO A 149 -24.38 -12.18 -9.83
C PRO A 149 -25.87 -12.11 -9.43
N ASP A 150 -26.59 -13.23 -9.41
CA ASP A 150 -28.06 -13.28 -9.23
C ASP A 150 -28.54 -13.11 -7.77
N GLY A 151 -27.66 -12.65 -6.88
CA GLY A 151 -27.98 -12.43 -5.46
C GLY A 151 -26.81 -11.91 -4.62
N ALA A 152 -25.59 -11.85 -5.17
CA ALA A 152 -24.48 -11.18 -4.54
C ALA A 152 -24.40 -9.72 -4.96
N THR A 153 -24.18 -8.85 -3.98
CA THR A 153 -23.90 -7.43 -4.22
C THR A 153 -22.39 -7.18 -4.16
N PRO A 154 -21.89 -6.10 -4.78
CA PRO A 154 -20.48 -5.72 -4.65
C PRO A 154 -20.15 -5.13 -3.26
N PHE A 155 -21.17 -4.69 -2.51
CA PHE A 155 -21.04 -3.99 -1.23
C PHE A 155 -20.91 -4.97 -0.07
N ARG A 156 -19.80 -5.72 -0.05
CA ARG A 156 -19.49 -6.71 0.99
C ARG A 156 -18.48 -6.16 1.99
N SER A 157 -18.62 -6.59 3.25
CA SER A 157 -17.70 -6.25 4.35
C SER A 157 -16.24 -6.60 4.01
N GLY A 158 -15.99 -7.66 3.25
CA GLY A 158 -14.66 -8.03 2.76
C GLY A 158 -14.03 -6.97 1.83
N ALA A 159 -14.79 -6.43 0.87
CA ALA A 159 -14.31 -5.39 -0.03
C ALA A 159 -14.09 -4.06 0.71
N GLN A 160 -14.99 -3.71 1.64
CA GLN A 160 -14.84 -2.55 2.52
C GLN A 160 -13.56 -2.63 3.36
N ALA A 161 -13.33 -3.77 4.04
CA ALA A 161 -12.17 -3.97 4.90
C ALA A 161 -10.86 -3.91 4.10
N ALA A 162 -10.85 -4.53 2.91
CA ALA A 162 -9.74 -4.47 1.98
C ALA A 162 -9.41 -3.02 1.57
N LEU A 163 -10.42 -2.25 1.13
CA LEU A 163 -10.25 -0.84 0.76
C LEU A 163 -9.78 0.03 1.94
N SER A 164 -10.30 -0.22 3.15
CA SER A 164 -9.87 0.48 4.36
C SER A 164 -8.39 0.21 4.67
N ARG A 165 -7.95 -1.04 4.52
CA ARG A 165 -6.56 -1.45 4.72
C ARG A 165 -5.63 -0.78 3.71
N ILE A 166 -5.96 -0.86 2.40
CA ILE A 166 -5.22 -0.16 1.34
C ILE A 166 -5.10 1.34 1.68
N GLY A 167 -6.24 1.97 1.98
CA GLY A 167 -6.32 3.39 2.22
C GLY A 167 -5.47 3.86 3.41
N ARG A 168 -5.57 3.16 4.55
CA ARG A 168 -4.76 3.49 5.74
C ARG A 168 -3.27 3.30 5.48
N SER A 169 -2.89 2.21 4.82
CA SER A 169 -1.48 1.94 4.51
C SER A 169 -0.88 2.98 3.58
N LEU A 170 -1.58 3.34 2.50
CA LEU A 170 -1.10 4.33 1.53
C LEU A 170 -1.02 5.74 2.14
N VAL A 171 -1.92 6.11 3.06
CA VAL A 171 -1.82 7.38 3.79
C VAL A 171 -0.67 7.36 4.80
N ALA A 172 -0.42 6.23 5.45
CA ALA A 172 0.61 6.10 6.48
C ALA A 172 2.04 6.16 5.92
N ILE A 173 2.29 5.61 4.72
CA ILE A 173 3.62 5.61 4.07
C ILE A 173 4.27 7.02 4.02
N PRO A 174 3.65 8.04 3.42
CA PRO A 174 4.24 9.38 3.36
C PRO A 174 4.30 10.07 4.73
N ILE A 175 3.44 9.69 5.69
CA ILE A 175 3.52 10.20 7.07
C ILE A 175 4.79 9.68 7.74
N VAL A 176 5.12 8.39 7.57
CA VAL A 176 6.37 7.81 8.11
C VAL A 176 7.58 8.52 7.52
N GLY A 177 7.61 8.74 6.20
CA GLY A 177 8.68 9.49 5.54
C GLY A 177 8.83 10.92 6.08
N ALA A 178 7.72 11.66 6.19
CA ALA A 178 7.72 13.01 6.72
C ALA A 178 8.17 13.08 8.20
N VAL A 179 7.66 12.19 9.05
CA VAL A 179 8.06 12.11 10.47
C VAL A 179 9.54 11.78 10.60
N THR A 180 10.04 10.85 9.77
CA THR A 180 11.47 10.50 9.76
C THR A 180 12.31 11.68 9.32
N ALA A 181 11.92 12.38 8.24
CA ALA A 181 12.59 13.60 7.79
C ALA A 181 12.63 14.68 8.89
N MET A 182 11.51 14.92 9.57
CA MET A 182 11.44 15.88 10.68
C MET A 182 12.31 15.45 11.87
N ALA A 183 12.38 14.16 12.17
CA ALA A 183 13.22 13.62 13.23
C ALA A 183 14.73 13.70 12.92
N MET A 184 15.12 13.81 11.65
CA MET A 184 16.53 14.04 11.26
C MET A 184 16.99 15.48 11.52
N LEU A 185 16.10 16.47 11.50
CA LEU A 185 16.46 17.88 11.71
C LEU A 185 17.28 18.14 13.01
N PRO A 186 16.89 17.64 14.20
CA PRO A 186 17.70 17.82 15.39
C PRO A 186 19.03 17.06 15.34
N LEU A 187 19.12 15.95 14.59
CA LEU A 187 20.36 15.18 14.44
C LEU A 187 21.37 15.93 13.57
N VAL A 188 20.91 16.57 12.50
CA VAL A 188 21.73 17.50 11.70
C VAL A 188 22.24 18.65 12.56
N ALA A 189 21.37 19.23 13.40
CA ALA A 189 21.76 20.30 14.32
C ALA A 189 22.78 19.83 15.39
N ALA A 190 22.76 18.55 15.74
CA ALA A 190 23.74 17.91 16.62
C ALA A 190 25.04 17.48 15.90
N GLY A 191 25.14 17.72 14.59
CA GLY A 191 26.34 17.45 13.79
C GLY A 191 26.35 16.11 13.05
N GLU A 192 25.22 15.38 12.96
CA GLU A 192 25.15 14.21 12.08
C GLU A 192 25.20 14.61 10.60
N SER A 193 26.03 13.93 9.82
CA SER A 193 26.24 14.16 8.38
C SER A 193 25.13 13.54 7.51
N VAL A 194 23.87 13.87 7.80
CA VAL A 194 22.70 13.44 7.02
C VAL A 194 22.10 14.61 6.23
N ALA A 195 21.83 14.37 4.95
CA ALA A 195 21.04 15.27 4.11
C ALA A 195 19.68 14.63 3.80
N VAL A 196 18.63 15.44 3.84
CA VAL A 196 17.27 15.01 3.49
C VAL A 196 16.77 15.89 2.36
N SER A 197 16.31 15.28 1.28
CA SER A 197 15.59 15.97 0.21
C SER A 197 14.20 15.35 0.03
N SER A 198 13.26 16.14 -0.50
CA SER A 198 11.91 15.67 -0.76
C SER A 198 11.48 16.00 -2.19
N ASP A 199 10.87 15.02 -2.84
CA ASP A 199 10.06 15.18 -4.04
C ASP A 199 8.60 14.99 -3.65
N PRO A 200 7.77 16.06 -3.62
CA PRO A 200 6.40 15.99 -3.14
C PRO A 200 5.47 15.18 -4.06
N ALA A 201 5.85 14.86 -5.29
CA ALA A 201 4.98 14.16 -6.22
C ALA A 201 4.64 12.74 -5.74
N ALA A 202 5.62 11.97 -5.28
CA ALA A 202 5.41 10.61 -4.81
C ALA A 202 4.55 10.54 -3.53
N PRO A 203 4.81 11.32 -2.47
CA PRO A 203 3.96 11.38 -1.28
C PRO A 203 2.53 11.78 -1.60
N LEU A 204 2.34 12.76 -2.49
CA LEU A 204 1.01 13.24 -2.87
C LEU A 204 0.19 12.15 -3.57
N MET A 205 0.81 11.38 -4.47
CA MET A 205 0.14 10.25 -5.13
C MET A 205 -0.35 9.21 -4.11
N HIS A 206 0.47 8.87 -3.11
CA HIS A 206 0.10 7.92 -2.07
C HIS A 206 -1.06 8.45 -1.21
N LEU A 207 -1.02 9.73 -0.83
CA LEU A 207 -2.11 10.38 -0.09
C LEU A 207 -3.41 10.40 -0.88
N MET A 208 -3.38 10.77 -2.16
CA MET A 208 -4.57 10.82 -3.01
C MET A 208 -5.17 9.43 -3.23
N ALA A 209 -4.33 8.44 -3.59
CA ALA A 209 -4.77 7.06 -3.78
C ALA A 209 -5.33 6.46 -2.47
N GLY A 210 -4.66 6.74 -1.34
CA GLY A 210 -5.10 6.29 -0.03
C GLY A 210 -6.43 6.91 0.40
N ALA A 211 -6.58 8.23 0.24
CA ALA A 211 -7.82 8.95 0.52
C ALA A 211 -8.99 8.42 -0.33
N LEU A 212 -8.75 8.19 -1.64
CA LEU A 212 -9.74 7.61 -2.53
C LEU A 212 -10.17 6.21 -2.07
N ALA A 213 -9.23 5.35 -1.69
CA ALA A 213 -9.54 4.02 -1.17
C ALA A 213 -10.35 4.08 0.14
N LEU A 214 -10.05 5.02 1.03
CA LEU A 214 -10.84 5.25 2.26
C LEU A 214 -12.25 5.74 1.96
N LEU A 215 -12.42 6.67 1.02
CA LEU A 215 -13.74 7.15 0.59
C LEU A 215 -14.57 6.01 0.00
N LEU A 216 -13.96 5.20 -0.89
CA LEU A 216 -14.61 4.01 -1.43
C LEU A 216 -14.97 3.00 -0.33
N SER A 217 -14.11 2.81 0.66
CA SER A 217 -14.43 1.97 1.82
C SER A 217 -15.70 2.45 2.54
N ARG A 218 -15.87 3.77 2.71
CA ARG A 218 -17.10 4.34 3.32
C ARG A 218 -18.34 4.11 2.47
N VAL A 219 -18.24 4.30 1.15
CA VAL A 219 -19.34 4.02 0.22
C VAL A 219 -19.74 2.54 0.28
N PHE A 220 -18.77 1.63 0.32
CA PHE A 220 -19.04 0.20 0.43
C PHE A 220 -19.67 -0.18 1.77
N GLY A 221 -19.22 0.44 2.87
CA GLY A 221 -19.84 0.23 4.19
C GLY A 221 -21.28 0.69 4.24
N TYR A 222 -21.60 1.85 3.65
CA TYR A 222 -22.97 2.34 3.55
C TYR A 222 -23.84 1.44 2.65
N GLY A 223 -23.30 0.97 1.53
CA GLY A 223 -24.01 0.02 0.66
C GLY A 223 -24.32 -1.31 1.36
N ALA A 224 -23.40 -1.80 2.20
CA ALA A 224 -23.58 -3.03 2.98
C ALA A 224 -24.65 -2.86 4.06
N SER A 225 -24.70 -1.71 4.76
CA SER A 225 -25.72 -1.45 5.78
C SER A 225 -27.12 -1.38 5.17
N LEU A 226 -27.27 -0.70 4.03
CA LEU A 226 -28.55 -0.62 3.31
C LEU A 226 -29.08 -2.01 2.91
N GLN A 227 -28.19 -2.93 2.54
CA GLN A 227 -28.60 -4.30 2.19
C GLN A 227 -29.06 -5.09 3.40
N GLY A 228 -28.35 -4.99 4.52
CA GLY A 228 -28.79 -5.63 5.75
C GLY A 228 -30.19 -5.15 6.19
N GLU A 229 -30.49 -3.87 5.99
CA GLU A 229 -31.83 -3.32 6.25
C GLU A 229 -32.90 -3.89 5.30
N VAL A 230 -32.60 -4.04 4.01
CA VAL A 230 -33.54 -4.60 3.02
C VAL A 230 -33.75 -6.10 3.22
N ASP A 231 -32.68 -6.86 3.45
CA ASP A 231 -32.74 -8.31 3.68
C ASP A 231 -33.47 -8.64 4.99
N GLY A 232 -33.42 -7.75 5.99
CA GLY A 232 -34.18 -7.90 7.25
C GLY A 232 -35.68 -7.61 7.13
N LEU A 233 -36.14 -7.08 6.00
CA LEU A 233 -37.56 -6.76 5.73
C LEU A 233 -38.27 -7.80 4.85
N LEU A 234 -37.53 -8.74 4.25
CA LEU A 234 -38.03 -9.83 3.40
C LEU A 234 -38.09 -11.16 4.17
#